data_AF-A0A3D4R261-F1
#
_entry.id   AF-A0A3D4R261-F1
#
_cell.length_a   1.000
_cell.length_b   1.000
_cell.length_c   1.000
_cell.angle_alpha   90.00
_cell.angle_beta   90.00
_cell.angle_gamma   90.00
#
_symmetry.space_group_name_H-M   'P 1'
#
loop_
_entity.id
_entity.type
_entity.pdbx_description
1 polymer ?
#
loop_
_entity_poly.entity_id
_entity_poly.type
_entity_poly.pdbx_seq_one_letter_code
_entity_poly.pdbx_strand_id
1 'polypeptide(L)'
;LCVIAALFTVWINLIAAGPILRKHGIVLPELSALSEWSAPPWLVWIFIAAGAMSVLPQTYIRFPGINIFLVVSFLYLLQGIAIVSFFFQNKNISMFFRFLAYFLIAIQQMLMIAIAAVGFFNLWIDFRKYFRKDRTTE
;
A
#
# COMPACT_ATOMS: atom_id res chain seq x y z
N LEU A 1 -17.99 4.14 2.80
CA LEU A 1 -17.33 5.45 3.03
C LEU A 1 -16.70 5.54 4.43
N CYS A 2 -17.44 5.30 5.52
CA CYS A 2 -16.92 5.42 6.89
C CYS A 2 -15.70 4.54 7.18
N VAL A 3 -15.66 3.31 6.66
CA VAL A 3 -14.50 2.41 6.86
C VAL A 3 -13.27 2.87 6.09
N ILE A 4 -13.45 3.38 4.87
CA ILE A 4 -12.35 3.97 4.09
C ILE A 4 -11.82 5.22 4.80
N ALA A 5 -12.72 6.08 5.30
CA ALA A 5 -12.33 7.25 6.06
C ALA A 5 -11.58 6.87 7.35
N ALA A 6 -12.08 5.92 8.13
CA ALA A 6 -11.41 5.45 9.35
C ALA A 6 -10.04 4.84 9.07
N LEU A 7 -9.90 4.03 8.01
CA LEU A 7 -8.61 3.48 7.58
C LEU A 7 -7.65 4.58 7.15
N PHE A 8 -8.14 5.54 6.38
CA PHE A 8 -7.35 6.70 5.96
C PHE A 8 -6.92 7.53 7.17
N THR A 9 -7.78 7.72 8.16
CA THR A 9 -7.47 8.40 9.43
C THR A 9 -6.44 7.62 10.25
N VAL A 10 -6.59 6.31 10.39
CA VAL A 10 -5.61 5.46 11.09
C VAL A 10 -4.27 5.49 10.37
N TRP A 11 -4.27 5.44 9.04
CA TRP A 11 -3.06 5.46 8.23
C TRP A 11 -2.35 6.81 8.26
N ILE A 12 -3.08 7.92 8.15
CA ILE A 12 -2.54 9.27 8.36
C ILE A 12 -1.96 9.40 9.76
N ASN A 13 -2.66 8.91 10.79
CA ASN A 13 -2.16 8.93 12.16
C ASN A 13 -0.87 8.13 12.30
N LEU A 14 -0.74 6.98 11.65
CA LEU A 14 0.47 6.16 11.65
C LEU A 14 1.64 6.85 10.93
N ILE A 15 1.40 7.45 9.76
CA ILE A 15 2.42 8.22 9.03
C ILE A 15 2.82 9.48 9.80
N ALA A 16 1.87 10.18 10.42
CA ALA A 16 2.11 11.40 11.17
C ALA A 16 2.79 11.13 12.52
N ALA A 17 2.52 9.98 13.16
CA ALA A 17 3.13 9.60 14.42
C ALA A 17 4.67 9.57 14.35
N GLY A 18 5.24 9.05 13.26
CA GLY A 18 6.70 9.02 13.05
C GLY A 18 7.39 10.38 13.18
N PRO A 19 7.12 11.36 12.29
CA PRO A 19 7.73 12.69 12.34
C PRO A 19 7.33 13.48 13.59
N ILE A 20 6.09 13.32 14.11
CA ILE A 20 5.65 14.01 15.33
C ILE A 20 6.39 13.50 16.57
N LEU A 21 6.54 12.19 16.75
CA LEU A 21 7.28 11.63 17.88
C LEU A 21 8.79 11.92 17.76
N ARG A 22 9.33 11.93 16.54
CA ARG A 22 10.71 12.33 16.29
C ARG A 22 10.95 13.80 16.65
N LYS A 23 9.96 14.68 16.44
CA LYS A 23 9.98 16.08 16.87
C LYS A 23 9.92 16.23 18.41
N HIS A 24 9.35 15.24 19.11
CA HIS A 24 9.29 15.19 20.58
C HIS A 24 10.42 14.34 21.20
N GLY A 25 11.44 13.97 20.44
CA GLY A 25 12.63 13.25 20.95
C GLY A 25 12.44 11.75 21.17
N ILE A 26 11.28 11.18 20.84
CA ILE A 26 11.03 9.74 20.91
C ILE A 26 11.30 9.15 19.53
N VAL A 27 12.47 8.55 19.38
CA VAL A 27 12.83 7.83 18.15
C VAL A 27 12.31 6.39 18.29
N LEU A 28 11.18 6.07 17.67
CA LEU A 28 10.79 4.67 17.46
C LEU A 28 11.46 4.14 16.19
N PRO A 29 12.41 3.19 16.29
CA PRO A 29 13.05 2.58 15.13
C PRO A 29 12.05 1.87 14.21
N GLU A 30 10.94 1.35 14.78
CA GLU A 30 9.90 0.66 14.02
C GLU A 30 9.11 1.59 13.09
N LEU A 31 8.95 2.88 13.43
CA LEU A 31 8.25 3.85 12.57
C LEU A 31 9.07 4.23 11.33
N SER A 32 10.40 4.23 11.41
CA SER A 32 11.26 4.35 10.22
C SER A 32 11.18 3.13 9.31
N ALA A 33 10.97 1.94 9.88
CA ALA A 33 10.84 0.70 9.13
C ALA A 33 9.47 0.56 8.41
N LEU A 34 8.47 1.39 8.72
CA LEU A 34 7.20 1.40 7.99
C LEU A 34 7.35 1.77 6.50
N SER A 35 8.34 2.58 6.14
CA SER A 35 8.68 2.83 4.73
C SER A 35 9.23 1.58 4.02
N GLU A 36 9.85 0.67 4.77
CA GLU A 36 10.38 -0.60 4.28
C GLU A 36 9.39 -1.76 4.47
N TRP A 37 8.25 -1.51 5.11
CA TRP A 37 7.26 -2.52 5.41
C TRP A 37 6.72 -3.15 4.12
N SER A 38 6.72 -4.48 4.10
CA SER A 38 6.12 -5.32 3.06
C SER A 38 4.93 -6.01 3.70
N ALA A 39 3.79 -6.05 3.02
CA ALA A 39 2.69 -6.85 3.51
C ALA A 39 3.15 -8.32 3.64
N PRO A 40 2.69 -9.03 4.68
CA PRO A 40 3.08 -10.42 4.87
C PRO A 40 2.40 -11.33 3.82
N PRO A 41 3.04 -12.45 3.41
CA PRO A 41 2.52 -13.33 2.35
C PRO A 41 1.13 -13.91 2.64
N TRP A 42 0.80 -14.12 3.91
CA TRP A 42 -0.51 -14.66 4.32
C TRP A 42 -1.66 -13.69 4.07
N LEU A 43 -1.39 -12.39 3.87
CA LEU A 43 -2.43 -11.39 3.59
C LEU A 43 -3.19 -11.69 2.28
N VAL A 44 -2.56 -12.44 1.35
CA VAL A 44 -3.19 -12.93 0.13
C VAL A 44 -4.40 -13.82 0.44
N TRP A 45 -4.29 -14.69 1.44
CA TRP A 45 -5.38 -15.56 1.84
C TRP A 45 -6.55 -14.78 2.45
N ILE A 46 -6.26 -13.72 3.22
CA ILE A 46 -7.32 -12.83 3.73
C ILE A 46 -7.99 -12.07 2.59
N PHE A 47 -7.24 -11.60 1.60
CA PHE A 47 -7.81 -10.95 0.42
C PHE A 47 -8.77 -11.86 -0.34
N ILE A 48 -8.37 -13.12 -0.58
CA ILE A 48 -9.19 -14.12 -1.26
C ILE A 48 -10.43 -14.47 -0.43
N ALA A 49 -10.27 -14.72 0.87
CA ALA A 49 -11.38 -15.04 1.78
C ALA A 49 -12.38 -13.87 1.86
N ALA A 50 -11.91 -12.63 2.00
CA ALA A 50 -12.76 -11.45 2.04
C ALA A 50 -13.48 -11.21 0.70
N GLY A 51 -12.79 -11.45 -0.42
CA GLY A 51 -13.37 -11.44 -1.76
C GLY A 51 -14.50 -12.47 -1.89
N ALA A 52 -14.27 -13.72 -1.48
CA ALA A 52 -15.30 -14.76 -1.48
C ALA A 52 -16.50 -14.39 -0.61
N MET A 53 -16.27 -13.88 0.61
CA MET A 53 -17.32 -13.42 1.51
C MET A 53 -18.14 -12.26 0.93
N SER A 54 -17.52 -11.40 0.11
CA SER A 54 -18.20 -10.24 -0.50
C SER A 54 -19.20 -10.59 -1.60
N VAL A 55 -19.04 -11.76 -2.24
CA VAL A 55 -19.90 -12.26 -3.33
C VAL A 55 -21.10 -13.04 -2.78
N LEU A 56 -21.05 -13.45 -1.52
CA LEU A 56 -22.17 -14.17 -0.89
C LEU A 56 -23.41 -13.27 -0.78
N PRO A 57 -24.61 -13.80 -1.07
CA PRO A 57 -25.86 -13.04 -1.01
C PRO A 57 -26.30 -12.72 0.42
N GLN A 58 -25.74 -13.39 1.42
CA GLN A 58 -26.07 -13.20 2.84
C GLN A 58 -25.50 -11.88 3.36
N THR A 59 -26.38 -10.94 3.71
CA THR A 59 -26.02 -9.57 4.09
C THR A 59 -25.11 -9.52 5.31
N TYR A 60 -25.33 -10.39 6.29
CA TYR A 60 -24.52 -10.51 7.52
C TYR A 60 -23.07 -10.91 7.27
N ILE A 61 -22.79 -11.63 6.19
CA ILE A 61 -21.44 -12.09 5.81
C ILE A 61 -20.82 -11.12 4.80
N ARG A 62 -21.65 -10.59 3.90
CA ARG A 62 -21.26 -9.68 2.84
C ARG A 62 -20.72 -8.35 3.38
N PHE A 63 -21.38 -7.74 4.36
CA PHE A 63 -20.93 -6.47 4.93
C PHE A 63 -19.51 -6.56 5.54
N PRO A 64 -19.20 -7.48 6.46
CA PRO A 64 -17.83 -7.61 6.97
C PRO A 64 -16.85 -8.03 5.86
N GLY A 65 -17.26 -8.90 4.93
CA GLY A 65 -16.43 -9.29 3.78
C GLY A 65 -15.98 -8.10 2.93
N ILE A 66 -16.91 -7.22 2.55
CA ILE A 66 -16.59 -6.00 1.78
C ILE A 66 -15.67 -5.06 2.56
N ASN A 67 -15.89 -4.90 3.87
CA ASN A 67 -15.04 -4.03 4.69
C ASN A 67 -13.63 -4.57 4.81
N ILE A 68 -13.45 -5.85 5.12
CA ILE A 68 -12.14 -6.50 5.19
C ILE A 68 -11.46 -6.44 3.81
N PHE A 69 -12.20 -6.69 2.73
CA PHE A 69 -11.68 -6.61 1.36
C PHE A 69 -11.16 -5.21 1.03
N LEU A 70 -11.89 -4.16 1.41
CA LEU A 70 -11.46 -2.76 1.27
C LEU A 70 -10.19 -2.47 2.07
N VAL A 71 -10.09 -2.96 3.31
CA VAL A 71 -8.90 -2.79 4.16
C VAL A 71 -7.67 -3.38 3.47
N VAL A 72 -7.77 -4.64 3.05
CA VAL A 72 -6.64 -5.35 2.44
C VAL A 72 -6.29 -4.76 1.08
N SER A 73 -7.28 -4.33 0.29
CA SER A 73 -7.04 -3.61 -0.97
C SER A 73 -6.29 -2.30 -0.75
N PHE A 74 -6.62 -1.55 0.31
CA PHE A 74 -5.93 -0.32 0.65
C PHE A 74 -4.46 -0.58 1.04
N LEU A 75 -4.18 -1.64 1.80
CA LEU A 75 -2.81 -2.06 2.11
C LEU A 75 -2.01 -2.39 0.83
N TYR A 76 -2.63 -3.07 -0.14
CA TYR A 76 -1.98 -3.33 -1.43
C TYR A 76 -1.77 -2.08 -2.28
N LEU A 77 -2.69 -1.12 -2.22
CA LEU A 77 -2.51 0.18 -2.86
C LEU A 77 -1.28 0.91 -2.31
N LEU A 78 -1.14 0.94 -0.98
CA LEU A 78 0.02 1.55 -0.33
C LEU A 78 1.33 0.87 -0.73
N GLN A 79 1.32 -0.47 -0.79
CA GLN A 79 2.46 -1.25 -1.27
C GLN A 79 2.78 -0.95 -2.74
N GLY A 80 1.76 -0.80 -3.59
CA GLY A 80 1.91 -0.39 -4.98
C GLY A 80 2.54 1.00 -5.12
N ILE A 81 2.09 1.97 -4.32
CA ILE A 81 2.66 3.33 -4.30
C ILE A 81 4.14 3.30 -3.88
N ALA A 82 4.51 2.47 -2.91
CA ALA A 82 5.90 2.31 -2.49
C ALA A 82 6.79 1.79 -3.64
N ILE A 83 6.29 0.82 -4.43
CA ILE A 83 7.00 0.28 -5.60
C ILE A 83 7.14 1.35 -6.70
N VAL A 84 6.07 2.08 -7.00
CA VAL A 84 6.10 3.17 -7.99
C VAL A 84 7.06 4.28 -7.55
N SER A 85 7.07 4.62 -6.26
CA SER A 85 8.02 5.58 -5.69
C SER A 85 9.46 5.11 -5.84
N PHE A 86 9.72 3.84 -5.53
CA PHE A 86 11.03 3.23 -5.72
C PHE A 86 11.47 3.25 -7.20
N PHE A 87 10.55 2.94 -8.13
CA PHE A 87 10.83 3.00 -9.57
C PHE A 87 11.16 4.43 -10.04
N PHE A 88 10.42 5.44 -9.58
CA PHE A 88 10.67 6.84 -9.90
C PHE A 88 11.98 7.36 -9.32
N GLN A 89 12.40 6.86 -8.15
CA GLN A 89 13.71 7.13 -7.57
C GLN A 89 14.82 6.49 -8.39
N ASN A 90 14.68 5.21 -8.76
CA ASN A 90 15.66 4.49 -9.56
C ASN A 90 15.86 5.11 -10.95
N LYS A 91 14.77 5.57 -11.60
CA LYS A 91 14.81 6.21 -12.92
C LYS A 91 15.16 7.71 -12.88
N ASN A 92 15.54 8.26 -11.72
CA ASN A 92 15.88 9.69 -11.54
C ASN A 92 14.82 10.65 -12.14
N ILE A 93 13.54 10.29 -12.06
CA ILE A 93 12.46 11.09 -12.63
C ILE A 93 12.32 12.41 -11.87
N SER A 94 12.25 13.52 -12.61
CA SER A 94 12.08 14.88 -12.07
C SER A 94 10.84 15.00 -11.18
N MET A 95 10.96 15.83 -10.13
CA MET A 95 9.92 16.00 -9.10
C MET A 95 8.56 16.42 -9.67
N PHE A 96 8.55 17.18 -10.77
CA PHE A 96 7.33 17.57 -11.49
C PHE A 96 6.56 16.36 -12.04
N PHE A 97 7.27 15.44 -12.71
CA PHE A 97 6.66 14.24 -13.27
C PHE A 97 6.16 13.28 -12.20
N ARG A 98 6.84 13.21 -11.04
CA ARG A 98 6.36 12.43 -9.89
C ARG A 98 5.03 12.98 -9.37
N PHE A 99 4.93 14.29 -9.19
CA PHE A 99 3.70 14.94 -8.75
C PHE A 99 2.57 14.71 -9.75
N LEU A 100 2.84 14.93 -11.05
CA LEU A 100 1.86 14.72 -12.11
C LEU A 100 1.36 13.27 -12.14
N ALA A 101 2.25 12.29 -12.06
CA ALA A 101 1.88 10.88 -12.03
C ALA A 101 1.00 10.54 -10.81
N TYR A 102 1.39 10.96 -9.59
CA TYR A 102 0.56 10.74 -8.40
C TYR A 102 -0.79 11.44 -8.48
N PHE A 103 -0.85 12.62 -9.07
CA PHE A 103 -2.09 13.34 -9.33
C PHE A 103 -3.01 12.58 -10.31
N LEU A 104 -2.46 12.07 -11.41
CA LEU A 104 -3.20 11.24 -12.37
C LEU A 104 -3.71 9.95 -11.73
N ILE A 105 -2.89 9.29 -10.90
CA ILE A 105 -3.26 8.10 -10.14
C ILE A 105 -4.43 8.39 -9.20
N ALA A 106 -4.43 9.54 -8.54
CA ALA A 106 -5.49 9.93 -7.61
C ALA A 106 -6.82 10.22 -8.32
N ILE A 107 -6.77 10.82 -9.51
CA ILE A 107 -7.97 11.15 -10.30
C ILE A 107 -8.52 9.91 -11.02
N GLN A 108 -7.65 9.04 -11.53
CA GLN A 108 -8.08 7.87 -12.28
C GLN A 108 -8.20 6.64 -11.39
N GLN A 109 -9.44 6.26 -11.10
CA GLN A 109 -9.74 5.08 -10.31
C GLN A 109 -9.19 3.77 -10.92
N MET A 110 -9.07 3.68 -12.25
CA MET A 110 -8.48 2.52 -12.92
C MET A 110 -6.98 2.38 -12.63
N LEU A 111 -6.24 3.50 -12.62
CA LEU A 111 -4.81 3.51 -12.27
C LEU A 111 -4.60 3.15 -10.80
N MET A 112 -5.50 3.61 -9.94
CA MET A 112 -5.49 3.28 -8.52
C MET A 112 -5.60 1.76 -8.30
N ILE A 113 -6.52 1.09 -9.01
CA ILE A 113 -6.66 -0.37 -8.98
C ILE A 113 -5.44 -1.06 -9.57
N ALA A 114 -4.90 -0.56 -10.69
CA ALA A 114 -3.69 -1.11 -11.30
C ALA A 114 -2.50 -1.08 -10.33
N ILE A 115 -2.31 0.01 -9.59
CA ILE A 115 -1.26 0.14 -8.59
C ILE A 115 -1.49 -0.80 -7.42
N ALA A 116 -2.72 -0.93 -6.94
CA ALA A 116 -3.06 -1.94 -5.93
C ALA A 116 -2.74 -3.36 -6.42
N ALA A 117 -3.02 -3.67 -7.68
CA ALA A 117 -2.67 -4.96 -8.28
C ALA A 117 -1.14 -5.16 -8.33
N VAL A 118 -0.36 -4.14 -8.72
CA VAL A 118 1.11 -4.19 -8.65
C VAL A 118 1.59 -4.46 -7.22
N GLY A 119 1.00 -3.81 -6.23
CA GLY A 119 1.29 -4.04 -4.82
C GLY A 119 0.95 -5.47 -4.36
N PHE A 120 -0.17 -6.03 -4.84
CA PHE A 120 -0.57 -7.42 -4.61
C PHE A 120 0.44 -8.41 -5.24
N PHE A 121 0.79 -8.22 -6.52
CA PHE A 121 1.73 -9.10 -7.23
C PHE A 121 3.14 -9.07 -6.63
N ASN A 122 3.52 -7.99 -5.95
CA ASN A 122 4.79 -7.93 -5.26
C ASN A 122 4.94 -8.98 -4.14
N LEU A 123 3.85 -9.53 -3.59
CA LEU A 123 3.91 -10.62 -2.61
C LEU A 123 4.43 -11.93 -3.21
N TRP A 124 4.26 -12.13 -4.51
CA TRP A 124 4.67 -13.34 -5.24
C TRP A 124 6.03 -13.16 -5.93
N ILE A 125 6.27 -11.98 -6.51
CA ILE A 125 7.46 -11.71 -7.32
C ILE A 125 8.61 -11.12 -6.49
N ASP A 126 8.31 -10.57 -5.29
CA ASP A 126 9.26 -9.91 -4.40
C ASP A 126 10.17 -8.93 -5.16
N PHE A 127 9.55 -7.94 -5.83
CA PHE A 127 10.24 -7.01 -6.72
C PHE A 127 11.42 -6.29 -6.03
N ARG A 128 11.35 -6.10 -4.70
CA ARG A 128 12.45 -5.51 -3.91
C ARG A 128 13.74 -6.32 -4.01
N LYS A 129 13.65 -7.65 -4.03
CA LYS A 129 14.81 -8.54 -4.14
C LYS A 129 15.40 -8.49 -5.55
N TYR A 130 14.56 -8.32 -6.56
CA TYR A 130 14.97 -8.12 -7.95
C TYR A 130 15.78 -6.82 -8.11
N PHE A 131 15.27 -5.71 -7.59
CA PHE A 131 15.95 -4.41 -7.68
C PHE A 131 17.22 -4.28 -6.82
N ARG A 132 17.34 -5.03 -5.72
CA ARG A 132 18.59 -5.06 -4.92
C ARG A 132 19.71 -5.83 -5.64
N LYS A 133 19.36 -6.81 -6.50
CA LYS A 133 20.30 -7.64 -7.25
C LYS A 133 20.95 -6.88 -8.42
N ASP A 134 20.22 -6.00 -9.11
CA ASP A 134 20.78 -5.15 -10.18
C ASP A 134 21.95 -4.27 -9.68
N ARG A 135 21.88 -3.77 -8.44
CA ARG A 135 22.93 -2.94 -7.84
C ARG A 135 24.22 -3.67 -7.47
N THR A 136 24.22 -5.00 -7.42
CA THR A 136 25.43 -5.80 -7.13
C THR A 136 26.17 -6.23 -8.40
N THR A 137 25.61 -5.92 -9.56
CA THR A 137 26.14 -6.29 -10.88
C THR A 137 26.61 -5.10 -11.72
N GLU A 138 26.52 -3.88 -11.18
CA GLU A 138 27.21 -2.67 -11.67
C GLU A 138 28.44 -2.39 -10.80
#